data_AF-A0A9Q3BD48-F1
#
_entry.id   AF-A0A9Q3BD48-F1
#
_cell.length_a   1.000
_cell.length_b   1.000
_cell.length_c   1.000
_cell.angle_alpha   90.00
_cell.angle_beta   90.00
_cell.angle_gamma   90.00
#
_symmetry.space_group_name_H-M   'P 1'
#
loop_
_entity.id
_entity.type
_entity.pdbx_description
1 polymer ?
#
loop_
_entity_poly.entity_id
_entity_poly.type
_entity_poly.pdbx_seq_one_letter_code
_entity_poly.pdbx_strand_id
1 'polypeptide(L)'
;MDWVTGLVPGGKGNFNACLIIVDRFSKSMRCLQCHKENTAMDTALLFWKNIISTCGVPKIIISDRDPKFTSEFWTNLYDILGTKIEFSTAYHPQKDGLAERVIQTMGVILRRFCAYAMEYKDHEGYSHDWVTLLLAVQLAYNTSQHYTTRKTPAMVEKG
;
A
#
# COMPACT_ATOMS: atom_id res chain seq x y z
N MET A 1 4.95 -4.13 3.15
CA MET A 1 4.18 -2.90 2.92
C MET A 1 5.13 -1.73 2.95
N ASP A 2 4.84 -0.67 2.21
CA ASP A 2 5.72 0.49 2.06
C ASP A 2 4.93 1.74 1.65
N TRP A 3 5.49 2.91 1.90
CA TRP A 3 4.90 4.20 1.58
C TRP A 3 5.44 4.79 0.29
N VAL A 4 4.53 5.28 -0.55
CA VAL A 4 4.87 6.21 -1.63
C VAL A 4 4.51 7.61 -1.15
N THR A 5 5.52 8.40 -0.80
CA THR A 5 5.36 9.77 -0.29
C THR A 5 5.80 10.82 -1.31
N GLY A 6 5.41 12.08 -1.07
CA GLY A 6 5.75 13.21 -1.93
C GLY A 6 4.94 13.21 -3.23
N LEU A 7 3.71 12.68 -3.18
CA LEU A 7 2.75 12.78 -4.27
C LEU A 7 2.10 14.17 -4.23
N VAL A 8 1.62 14.64 -5.37
CA VAL A 8 0.81 15.85 -5.40
C VAL A 8 -0.50 15.64 -4.64
N PRO A 9 -1.06 16.66 -3.98
CA PRO A 9 -2.35 16.56 -3.32
C PRO A 9 -3.42 16.03 -4.29
N GLY A 10 -4.00 14.88 -3.95
CA GLY A 10 -5.03 14.20 -4.74
C GLY A 10 -6.35 14.06 -3.99
N GLY A 11 -7.44 14.09 -4.76
CA GLY A 11 -8.81 13.91 -4.31
C GLY A 11 -9.33 14.99 -3.36
N LYS A 12 -10.59 14.86 -2.95
CA LYS A 12 -11.23 15.81 -2.01
C LYS A 12 -10.50 15.90 -0.66
N GLY A 13 -9.73 14.89 -0.30
CA GLY A 13 -8.98 14.82 0.94
C GLY A 13 -7.59 15.44 0.89
N ASN A 14 -7.09 15.91 -0.28
CA ASN A 14 -5.72 16.39 -0.44
C ASN A 14 -4.65 15.37 0.02
N PHE A 15 -4.83 14.11 -0.35
CA PHE A 15 -3.90 13.03 0.00
C PHE A 15 -2.57 13.23 -0.71
N ASN A 16 -1.46 13.11 0.02
CA ASN A 16 -0.09 13.35 -0.50
C ASN A 16 0.83 12.12 -0.37
N ALA A 17 0.28 10.99 0.07
CA ALA A 17 0.97 9.72 0.20
C ALA A 17 0.02 8.54 -0.07
N CYS A 18 0.61 7.38 -0.37
CA CYS A 18 -0.11 6.12 -0.54
C CYS A 18 0.61 4.99 0.20
N LEU A 19 -0.11 4.22 1.02
CA LEU A 19 0.36 2.96 1.59
C LEU A 19 0.11 1.83 0.60
N ILE A 20 1.14 1.07 0.24
CA ILE A 20 1.01 -0.11 -0.61
C ILE A 20 1.24 -1.35 0.24
N ILE A 21 0.26 -2.25 0.20
CA ILE A 21 0.24 -3.50 0.96
C ILE A 21 0.08 -4.63 -0.05
N VAL A 22 0.94 -5.64 0.03
CA VAL A 22 0.84 -6.83 -0.81
C VAL A 22 0.76 -8.03 0.11
N ASP A 23 -0.30 -8.82 -0.04
CA ASP A 23 -0.42 -10.09 0.65
C ASP A 23 0.53 -11.12 0.04
N ARG A 24 1.31 -11.79 0.88
CA ARG A 24 2.34 -12.72 0.41
C ARG A 24 1.76 -14.05 -0.08
N PHE A 25 0.57 -14.42 0.35
CA PHE A 25 -0.06 -15.67 -0.04
C PHE A 25 -0.80 -15.53 -1.37
N SER A 26 -1.85 -14.71 -1.40
CA SER A 26 -2.71 -14.46 -2.56
C SER A 26 -2.05 -13.59 -3.63
N LYS A 27 -1.01 -12.84 -3.26
CA LYS A 27 -0.41 -11.77 -4.07
C LYS A 27 -1.32 -10.56 -4.28
N SER A 28 -2.43 -10.47 -3.54
CA SER A 28 -3.37 -9.36 -3.61
C SER A 28 -2.69 -8.07 -3.18
N MET A 29 -2.85 -7.01 -3.96
CA MET A 29 -2.29 -5.69 -3.68
C MET A 29 -3.41 -4.72 -3.29
N ARG A 30 -3.16 -3.94 -2.24
CA ARG A 30 -3.98 -2.81 -1.85
C ARG A 30 -3.16 -1.52 -1.83
N CYS A 31 -3.78 -0.46 -2.32
CA CYS A 31 -3.25 0.90 -2.33
C CYS A 31 -4.21 1.77 -1.53
N LEU A 32 -3.73 2.32 -0.43
CA LEU A 32 -4.52 3.13 0.50
C LEU A 32 -4.00 4.56 0.47
N GLN A 33 -4.84 5.48 -0.01
CA GLN A 33 -4.55 6.91 0.05
C GLN A 33 -4.45 7.39 1.49
N CYS A 34 -3.46 8.24 1.76
CA CYS A 34 -3.16 8.72 3.10
C CYS A 34 -2.39 10.05 3.06
N HIS A 35 -2.01 10.50 4.24
CA HIS A 35 -1.14 11.66 4.42
C HIS A 35 0.23 11.19 4.91
N LYS A 36 1.29 11.83 4.41
CA LYS A 36 2.66 11.62 4.89
C LYS A 36 2.76 11.95 6.38
N GLU A 37 1.95 12.90 6.83
CA GLU A 37 1.84 13.42 8.19
C GLU A 37 1.03 12.51 9.11
N ASN A 38 0.44 11.42 8.60
CA ASN A 38 -0.33 10.50 9.42
C ASN A 38 0.53 9.97 10.58
N THR A 39 -0.08 9.96 11.77
CA THR A 39 0.54 9.38 12.95
C THR A 39 0.54 7.85 12.87
N ALA A 40 1.23 7.20 13.81
CA ALA A 40 1.14 5.75 13.97
C ALA A 40 -0.30 5.29 14.25
N MET A 41 -1.08 6.09 14.99
CA MET A 41 -2.48 5.80 15.29
C MET A 41 -3.36 5.90 14.04
N ASP A 42 -3.21 6.96 13.25
CA ASP A 42 -3.94 7.10 11.98
C ASP A 42 -3.62 5.94 11.03
N THR A 43 -2.34 5.54 10.98
CA THR A 43 -1.87 4.40 10.18
C THR A 43 -2.52 3.09 10.67
N ALA A 44 -2.61 2.88 11.98
CA ALA A 44 -3.25 1.70 12.54
C ALA A 44 -4.74 1.65 12.23
N LEU A 45 -5.44 2.79 12.32
CA LEU A 45 -6.85 2.88 11.93
C LEU A 45 -7.04 2.62 10.43
N LEU A 46 -6.16 3.16 9.59
CA LEU A 46 -6.16 2.91 8.14
C LEU A 46 -5.97 1.42 7.85
N PHE A 47 -5.02 0.76 8.51
CA PHE A 47 -4.76 -0.65 8.36
C PHE A 47 -5.91 -1.52 8.90
N TRP A 48 -6.47 -1.17 10.06
CA TRP A 48 -7.60 -1.86 10.66
C TRP A 48 -8.82 -1.85 9.74
N LYS A 49 -9.18 -0.67 9.25
CA LYS A 49 -10.34 -0.47 8.40
C LYS A 49 -10.22 -1.19 7.06
N ASN A 50 -9.03 -1.24 6.46
CA ASN A 50 -8.87 -1.71 5.08
C ASN A 50 -8.26 -3.10 4.95
N ILE A 51 -7.55 -3.60 5.96
CA ILE A 51 -6.91 -4.93 5.93
C ILE A 51 -7.58 -5.85 6.93
N ILE A 52 -7.57 -5.49 8.22
CA ILE A 52 -8.05 -6.40 9.28
C ILE A 52 -9.54 -6.70 9.12
N SER A 53 -10.35 -5.69 8.82
CA SER A 53 -11.80 -5.86 8.63
C SER A 53 -12.16 -6.78 7.45
N THR A 54 -11.29 -6.88 6.43
CA THR A 54 -11.59 -7.61 5.18
C THR A 54 -10.87 -8.94 5.05
N CYS A 55 -9.67 -9.05 5.64
CA CYS A 55 -8.78 -10.21 5.50
C CYS A 55 -8.54 -10.92 6.83
N GLY A 56 -8.95 -10.32 7.95
CA GLY A 56 -8.59 -10.77 9.29
C GLY A 56 -7.21 -10.26 9.74
N VAL A 57 -6.82 -10.68 10.94
CA VAL A 57 -5.55 -10.27 11.55
C VAL A 57 -4.38 -11.02 10.88
N PRO A 58 -3.39 -10.32 10.30
CA PRO A 58 -2.25 -10.97 9.67
C PRO A 58 -1.34 -11.63 10.72
N LYS A 59 -0.73 -12.76 10.37
CA LYS A 59 0.24 -13.42 11.27
C LYS A 59 1.59 -12.69 11.32
N ILE A 60 2.02 -12.16 10.17
CA ILE A 60 3.31 -11.49 10.02
C ILE A 60 3.10 -10.25 9.17
N ILE A 61 3.61 -9.11 9.64
CA ILE A 61 3.71 -7.87 8.87
C ILE A 61 5.17 -7.62 8.56
N ILE A 62 5.48 -7.40 7.28
CA ILE A 62 6.80 -6.97 6.83
C ILE A 62 6.71 -5.53 6.34
N SER A 63 7.48 -4.63 6.95
CA SER A 63 7.58 -3.23 6.55
C SER A 63 9.03 -2.75 6.55
N ASP A 64 9.25 -1.56 6.02
CA ASP A 64 10.49 -0.82 6.26
C ASP A 64 10.55 -0.33 7.73
N ARG A 65 11.65 0.33 8.07
CA ARG A 65 11.86 0.93 9.40
C ARG A 65 11.29 2.35 9.50
N ASP A 66 10.20 2.66 8.80
CA ASP A 66 9.52 3.96 8.98
C ASP A 66 9.12 4.13 10.46
N PRO A 67 9.36 5.31 11.08
CA PRO A 67 9.04 5.56 12.49
C PRO A 67 7.61 5.25 12.90
N LYS A 68 6.65 5.31 11.96
CA LYS A 68 5.26 4.92 12.21
C LYS A 68 5.14 3.45 12.60
N PHE A 69 5.90 2.57 11.93
CA PHE A 69 5.89 1.11 12.15
C PHE A 69 6.82 0.66 13.28
N THR A 70 7.81 1.47 13.65
CA THR A 70 8.69 1.20 14.81
C THR A 70 8.21 1.88 16.09
N SER A 71 7.07 2.58 16.05
CA SER A 71 6.53 3.24 17.23
C SER A 71 6.11 2.22 18.29
N GLU A 72 6.21 2.62 19.56
CA GLU A 72 5.77 1.80 20.69
C GLU A 72 4.27 1.45 20.56
N PHE A 73 3.45 2.42 20.15
CA PHE A 73 2.02 2.22 19.89
C PHE A 73 1.79 1.10 18.86
N TRP A 74 2.45 1.17 17.70
CA TRP A 74 2.28 0.17 16.65
C TRP A 74 2.76 -1.21 17.12
N THR A 75 3.91 -1.27 17.79
CA THR A 75 4.47 -2.52 18.31
C THR A 75 3.53 -3.17 19.32
N ASN A 76 3.04 -2.42 20.31
CA ASN A 76 2.14 -2.92 21.35
C ASN A 76 0.79 -3.34 20.78
N LEU A 77 0.24 -2.59 19.82
CA LEU A 77 -1.03 -2.93 19.18
C LEU A 77 -0.97 -4.31 18.52
N TYR A 78 0.09 -4.58 17.75
CA TYR A 78 0.22 -5.84 17.04
C TYR A 78 0.69 -7.00 17.93
N ASP A 79 1.37 -6.73 19.04
CA ASP A 79 1.64 -7.73 20.08
C ASP A 79 0.33 -8.24 20.71
N ILE A 80 -0.60 -7.33 21.05
CA ILE A 80 -1.95 -7.68 21.54
C ILE A 80 -2.73 -8.50 20.50
N LEU A 81 -2.58 -8.16 19.21
CA LEU A 81 -3.23 -8.89 18.11
C LEU A 81 -2.51 -10.22 17.77
N GLY A 82 -1.42 -10.57 18.44
CA GLY A 82 -0.63 -11.78 18.15
C GLY A 82 0.04 -11.75 16.77
N THR A 83 0.31 -10.55 16.24
CA THR A 83 0.93 -10.33 14.93
C THR A 83 2.42 -10.08 15.11
N LYS A 84 3.26 -10.85 14.41
CA LYS A 84 4.70 -10.63 14.40
C LYS A 84 5.08 -9.51 13.43
N ILE A 85 5.79 -8.49 13.90
CA ILE A 85 6.37 -7.44 13.04
C ILE A 85 7.79 -7.82 12.66
N GLU A 86 8.09 -7.80 11.37
CA GLU A 86 9.42 -8.00 10.82
C GLU A 86 9.80 -6.78 9.96
N PHE A 87 11.04 -6.31 10.08
CA PHE A 87 11.52 -5.18 9.30
C PHE A 87 12.39 -5.65 8.14
N SER A 88 12.12 -5.17 6.92
CA SER A 88 12.96 -5.44 5.77
C SER A 88 14.36 -4.88 6.01
N THR A 89 15.39 -5.70 5.84
CA THR A 89 16.78 -5.23 5.77
C THR A 89 17.11 -4.94 4.31
N ALA A 90 17.90 -3.90 4.04
CA ALA A 90 18.28 -3.51 2.67
C ALA A 90 19.03 -4.60 1.87
N TYR A 91 19.29 -5.79 2.44
CA TYR A 91 20.22 -6.79 1.94
C TYR A 91 19.75 -8.27 2.04
N HIS A 92 18.46 -8.57 2.24
CA HIS A 92 17.98 -9.97 2.23
C HIS A 92 16.79 -10.22 1.27
N PRO A 93 17.04 -10.38 -0.05
CA PRO A 93 16.01 -10.54 -1.08
C PRO A 93 15.34 -11.93 -1.13
N GLN A 94 15.70 -12.86 -0.24
CA GLN A 94 15.47 -14.29 -0.48
C GLN A 94 14.02 -14.78 -0.30
N LYS A 95 13.10 -14.00 0.29
CA LYS A 95 11.71 -14.45 0.51
C LYS A 95 10.61 -13.54 -0.03
N ASP A 96 10.89 -12.26 -0.33
CA ASP A 96 9.84 -11.27 -0.65
C ASP A 96 10.08 -10.38 -1.87
N GLY A 97 11.06 -10.71 -2.72
CA GLY A 97 11.39 -9.90 -3.90
C GLY A 97 10.23 -9.71 -4.89
N LEU A 98 9.13 -10.46 -4.82
CA LEU A 98 7.92 -10.17 -5.61
C LEU A 98 7.12 -9.01 -5.01
N ALA A 99 6.87 -9.02 -3.70
CA ALA A 99 6.13 -7.94 -3.04
C ALA A 99 6.91 -6.62 -3.17
N GLU A 100 8.23 -6.66 -2.98
CA GLU A 100 9.11 -5.50 -3.18
C GLU A 100 9.04 -4.97 -4.62
N ARG A 101 9.13 -5.84 -5.64
CA ARG A 101 9.00 -5.43 -7.04
C ARG A 101 7.65 -4.80 -7.37
N VAL A 102 6.57 -5.33 -6.82
CA VAL A 102 5.21 -4.79 -7.02
C VAL A 102 5.10 -3.41 -6.40
N ILE A 103 5.57 -3.25 -5.16
CA ILE A 103 5.60 -1.96 -4.45
C ILE A 103 6.40 -0.93 -5.27
N GLN A 104 7.61 -1.28 -5.73
CA GLN A 104 8.45 -0.40 -6.53
C GLN A 104 7.79 0.00 -7.86
N THR A 105 7.26 -0.99 -8.59
CA THR A 105 6.57 -0.76 -9.86
C THR A 105 5.38 0.19 -9.67
N MET A 106 4.60 -0.05 -8.63
CA MET A 106 3.44 0.78 -8.31
C MET A 106 3.86 2.21 -7.89
N GLY A 107 4.93 2.35 -7.12
CA GLY A 107 5.50 3.66 -6.80
C GLY A 107 5.91 4.45 -8.04
N VAL A 108 6.51 3.80 -9.04
CA VAL A 108 6.86 4.43 -10.32
C VAL A 108 5.60 4.86 -11.09
N ILE A 109 4.59 4.00 -11.16
CA ILE A 109 3.31 4.29 -11.83
C ILE A 109 2.64 5.52 -11.19
N LEU A 110 2.51 5.54 -9.86
CA LEU A 110 1.90 6.65 -9.13
C LEU A 110 2.65 7.97 -9.35
N ARG A 111 3.99 7.95 -9.28
CA ARG A 111 4.80 9.16 -9.52
C ARG A 111 4.68 9.66 -10.94
N ARG A 112 4.68 8.76 -11.94
CA ARG A 112 4.49 9.14 -13.36
C ARG A 112 3.11 9.72 -13.61
N PHE A 113 2.08 9.12 -13.01
CA PHE A 113 0.72 9.60 -13.15
C PHE A 113 0.56 10.99 -12.52
N CYS A 114 1.13 11.20 -11.32
CA CYS A 114 1.17 12.51 -10.68
C CYS A 114 1.93 13.54 -11.53
N ALA A 115 3.06 13.16 -12.14
CA ALA A 115 3.83 14.05 -13.01
C ALA A 115 3.02 14.48 -14.25
N TYR A 116 2.32 13.54 -14.89
CA TYR A 116 1.43 13.85 -16.00
C TYR A 116 0.25 14.76 -15.57
N ALA A 117 -0.34 14.50 -14.40
CA ALA A 117 -1.40 15.33 -13.84
C ALA A 117 -0.96 16.80 -13.59
N MET A 118 0.31 17.00 -13.22
CA MET A 118 0.90 18.34 -13.06
C MET A 118 1.07 19.10 -14.38
N GLU A 119 1.30 18.39 -15.48
CA GLU A 119 1.50 18.98 -16.82
C GLU A 119 0.20 19.57 -17.38
N TYR A 120 -0.95 18.98 -17.02
CA TYR A 120 -2.29 19.43 -17.43
C TYR A 120 -3.00 20.17 -16.29
N LYS A 121 -2.31 21.11 -15.65
CA LYS A 121 -2.93 22.00 -14.65
C LYS A 121 -3.83 23.02 -15.38
N ASP A 122 -5.14 22.92 -15.19
CA ASP A 122 -6.08 23.92 -15.71
C ASP A 122 -6.31 25.05 -14.70
N HIS A 123 -7.19 26.00 -15.03
CA HIS A 123 -7.52 27.12 -14.18
C HIS A 123 -8.28 26.71 -12.89
N GLU A 124 -8.79 25.48 -12.82
CA GLU A 124 -9.52 24.92 -11.68
C GLU A 124 -8.66 24.01 -10.78
N GLY A 125 -7.49 23.56 -11.25
CA GLY A 125 -6.52 22.80 -10.45
C GLY A 125 -5.77 21.73 -11.25
N TYR A 126 -5.38 20.65 -10.58
CA TYR A 126 -4.83 19.46 -11.25
C TYR A 126 -5.97 18.70 -11.91
N SER A 127 -5.93 18.52 -13.23
CA SER A 127 -7.00 17.86 -14.00
C SER A 127 -7.15 16.37 -13.71
N HIS A 128 -6.18 15.72 -13.06
CA HIS A 128 -6.22 14.28 -12.82
C HIS A 128 -5.96 13.92 -11.35
N ASP A 129 -6.99 13.36 -10.71
CA ASP A 129 -6.93 12.83 -9.35
C ASP A 129 -6.38 11.41 -9.33
N TRP A 130 -5.12 11.25 -8.94
CA TRP A 130 -4.47 9.95 -8.81
C TRP A 130 -5.17 9.01 -7.81
N VAL A 131 -5.95 9.55 -6.86
CA VAL A 131 -6.70 8.78 -5.88
C VAL A 131 -7.79 7.94 -6.54
N THR A 132 -8.47 8.48 -7.55
CA THR A 132 -9.50 7.73 -8.29
C THR A 132 -8.93 6.52 -9.04
N LEU A 133 -7.67 6.62 -9.48
CA LEU A 133 -7.00 5.56 -10.21
C LEU A 133 -6.51 4.42 -9.34
N LEU A 134 -6.31 4.67 -8.04
CA LEU A 134 -5.90 3.61 -7.12
C LEU A 134 -6.85 2.42 -7.19
N LEU A 135 -8.16 2.65 -7.28
CA LEU A 135 -9.14 1.57 -7.38
C LEU A 135 -9.03 0.83 -8.72
N ALA A 136 -8.90 1.56 -9.83
CA ALA A 136 -8.74 0.96 -11.15
C ALA A 136 -7.47 0.10 -11.25
N VAL A 137 -6.36 0.60 -10.72
CA VAL A 137 -5.06 -0.08 -10.73
C VAL A 137 -5.08 -1.30 -9.80
N GLN A 138 -5.65 -1.17 -8.60
CA GLN A 138 -5.85 -2.31 -7.69
C GLN A 138 -6.70 -3.40 -8.34
N LEU A 139 -7.82 -3.03 -8.97
CA LEU A 139 -8.70 -3.98 -9.64
C LEU A 139 -7.97 -4.67 -10.80
N ALA A 140 -7.32 -3.90 -11.68
CA ALA A 140 -6.59 -4.44 -12.81
C ALA A 140 -5.50 -5.43 -12.38
N TYR A 141 -4.72 -5.08 -11.34
CA TYR A 141 -3.69 -5.95 -10.80
C TYR A 141 -4.29 -7.22 -10.15
N ASN A 142 -5.29 -7.08 -9.28
CA ASN A 142 -5.88 -8.21 -8.55
C ASN A 142 -6.72 -9.15 -9.43
N THR A 143 -7.11 -8.73 -10.63
CA THR A 143 -7.83 -9.53 -11.63
C THR A 143 -6.93 -10.02 -12.78
N SER A 144 -5.66 -9.64 -12.79
CA SER A 144 -4.68 -10.16 -13.74
C SER A 144 -4.12 -11.51 -13.27
N GLN A 145 -3.84 -12.41 -14.19
CA GLN A 145 -3.28 -13.72 -13.84
C GLN A 145 -1.80 -13.60 -13.44
N HIS A 146 -1.44 -14.14 -12.28
CA HIS A 146 -0.06 -14.18 -11.82
C HIS A 146 0.62 -15.49 -12.21
N TYR A 147 1.84 -15.41 -12.74
CA TYR A 147 2.60 -16.59 -13.16
C TYR A 147 2.82 -17.61 -12.03
N THR A 148 3.07 -17.12 -10.81
CA THR A 148 3.38 -17.97 -9.64
C THR A 148 2.18 -18.77 -9.13
N THR A 149 0.96 -18.23 -9.23
CA THR A 149 -0.27 -18.87 -8.73
C THR A 149 -1.11 -19.49 -9.85
N ARG A 150 -0.84 -19.14 -11.11
CA ARG A 150 -1.68 -19.44 -12.29
C ARG A 150 -3.14 -19.01 -12.14
N LYS A 151 -3.42 -18.15 -11.15
CA LYS A 151 -4.74 -17.61 -10.82
C LYS A 151 -4.60 -16.10 -10.65
N THR A 152 -5.73 -15.41 -10.64
CA THR A 152 -5.74 -14.00 -10.27
C THR A 152 -5.63 -13.89 -8.74
N PRO A 153 -5.00 -12.85 -8.19
CA PRO A 153 -4.95 -12.65 -6.75
C PRO A 153 -6.34 -12.67 -6.08
N ALA A 154 -7.34 -12.09 -6.73
CA ALA A 154 -8.72 -12.09 -6.24
C ALA A 154 -9.31 -13.50 -6.08
N MET A 155 -9.03 -14.43 -7.01
CA MET A 155 -9.47 -15.82 -6.90
C MET A 155 -8.74 -16.57 -5.78
N VAL A 156 -7.46 -16.25 -5.54
CA VAL A 156 -6.71 -16.91 -4.44
C VAL A 156 -7.18 -16.39 -3.08
N GLU A 157 -7.52 -15.11 -2.98
CA GLU A 157 -7.99 -14.48 -1.74
C GLU A 157 -9.43 -14.90 -1.36
N LYS A 158 -10.32 -15.10 -2.34
CA LYS A 158 -11.76 -15.32 -2.09
C LYS A 158 -12.28 -16.73 -2.37
N GLY A 159 -11.50 -17.58 -3.05
CA GLY A 159 -11.94 -18.91 -3.52
C GLY A 159 -12.61 -18.88 -4.89
#